data_AF-A0A9W4RC99-F1
#
_entry.id   AF-A0A9W4RC99-F1
#
_cell.length_a   1.000
_cell.length_b   1.000
_cell.length_c   1.000
_cell.angle_alpha   90.00
_cell.angle_beta   90.00
_cell.angle_gamma   90.00
#
_symmetry.space_group_name_H-M   'P 1'
#
loop_
_entity.id
_entity.type
_entity.pdbx_description
1 polymer ?
#
loop_
_entity_poly.entity_id
_entity_poly.type
_entity_poly.pdbx_seq_one_letter_code
_entity_poly.pdbx_strand_id
1 'polypeptide(L)'
;MLSAAFWLGLILTFFSASLFAASGTGTTNATLPAGSQVWSLLLLTWLLLGIGYSAVQTPSGRLLRRSAQAADRPAVFAAQFALSHACWLVTYPLAGWLGATLPLAVTALAFSALTFAALVVAAQVWPAADAETQVHSHDDLPPDHPHLVEADGHRHDHAFVIDDLHTRWPSRAN
;
A
#
# COMPACT_ATOMS: atom_id res chain seq x y z
N MET A 1 5.02 6.68 -1.55
CA MET A 1 4.51 5.35 -1.12
C MET A 1 4.34 4.43 -2.31
N LEU A 2 3.52 4.78 -3.31
CA LEU A 2 3.34 3.99 -4.53
C LEU A 2 4.67 3.72 -5.27
N SER A 3 5.56 4.71 -5.35
CA SER A 3 6.90 4.54 -5.92
C SER A 3 7.75 3.47 -5.21
N ALA A 4 7.74 3.45 -3.87
CA ALA A 4 8.46 2.45 -3.09
C ALA A 4 7.87 1.04 -3.26
N ALA A 5 6.54 0.93 -3.30
CA ALA A 5 5.85 -0.34 -3.55
C ALA A 5 6.10 -0.89 -4.97
N PHE A 6 6.21 -0.01 -5.97
CA PHE A 6 6.62 -0.38 -7.32
C PHE A 6 8.03 -1.00 -7.34
N TRP A 7 8.98 -0.39 -6.62
CA TRP A 7 10.34 -0.93 -6.49
C TRP A 7 10.36 -2.31 -5.80
N LEU A 8 9.53 -2.55 -4.78
CA LEU A 8 9.40 -3.87 -4.15
C LEU A 8 8.99 -4.95 -5.16
N GLY A 9 8.00 -4.64 -6.01
CA GLY A 9 7.58 -5.52 -7.09
C GLY A 9 8.73 -5.85 -8.05
N LEU A 10 9.47 -4.83 -8.50
CA LEU A 10 10.61 -4.97 -9.41
C LEU A 10 11.77 -5.77 -8.80
N ILE A 11 12.08 -5.56 -7.51
CA ILE A 11 13.13 -6.31 -6.80
C ILE A 11 12.80 -7.81 -6.82
N LEU A 12 11.54 -8.18 -6.54
CA LEU A 12 11.10 -9.58 -6.60
C LEU A 12 11.12 -10.14 -8.03
N THR A 13 10.75 -9.34 -9.03
CA THR A 13 10.85 -9.75 -10.44
C THR A 13 12.30 -10.02 -10.83
N PHE A 14 13.22 -9.14 -10.45
CA PHE A 14 14.65 -9.28 -10.74
C PHE A 14 15.26 -10.50 -10.04
N PHE A 15 14.89 -10.73 -8.78
CA PHE A 15 15.31 -11.91 -8.03
C PHE A 15 14.84 -13.19 -8.73
N SER A 16 13.56 -13.25 -9.11
CA SER A 16 12.98 -14.38 -9.85
C SER A 16 13.71 -14.63 -11.18
N ALA A 17 13.89 -13.58 -11.99
CA ALA A 17 14.58 -13.68 -13.28
C ALA A 17 16.03 -14.18 -13.13
N SER A 18 16.74 -13.69 -12.10
CA SER A 18 18.11 -14.10 -11.80
C SER A 18 18.19 -15.57 -11.38
N LEU A 19 17.20 -16.08 -10.63
CA LEU A 19 17.11 -17.49 -10.29
C LEU A 19 16.84 -18.37 -11.52
N PHE A 20 15.94 -17.96 -12.41
CA PHE A 20 15.71 -18.67 -13.68
C PHE A 20 16.95 -18.71 -14.57
N ALA A 21 17.68 -17.59 -14.66
CA ALA A 21 18.94 -17.54 -15.41
C ALA A 21 20.01 -18.48 -14.82
N ALA A 22 20.10 -18.56 -13.49
CA ALA A 22 21.06 -19.42 -12.80
C ALA A 22 20.73 -20.91 -12.86
N SER A 23 19.47 -21.29 -13.03
CA SER A 23 19.02 -22.69 -13.10
C SER A 23 19.02 -23.29 -14.51
N GLY A 24 19.24 -22.47 -15.55
CA GLY A 24 18.92 -22.86 -16.92
C GLY A 24 17.40 -22.98 -17.12
N THR A 25 16.91 -23.11 -18.34
CA THR A 25 15.47 -23.16 -18.67
C THR A 25 14.70 -24.36 -18.07
N GLY A 26 15.30 -25.14 -17.17
CA GLY A 26 14.72 -26.34 -16.55
C GLY A 26 13.97 -26.03 -15.26
N THR A 27 12.69 -26.44 -15.22
CA THR A 27 11.79 -26.40 -14.06
C THR A 27 12.11 -27.43 -12.97
N THR A 28 13.36 -27.90 -12.86
CA THR A 28 13.70 -28.96 -11.92
C THR A 28 13.81 -28.41 -10.49
N ASN A 29 13.25 -29.15 -9.52
CA ASN A 29 13.54 -29.04 -8.08
C ASN A 29 15.01 -29.39 -7.75
N ALA A 30 15.94 -29.10 -8.65
CA ALA A 30 17.35 -29.20 -8.38
C ALA A 30 17.64 -28.15 -7.30
N THR A 31 17.91 -28.64 -6.09
CA THR A 31 18.60 -27.88 -5.05
C THR A 31 19.80 -27.26 -5.73
N LEU A 32 19.70 -25.97 -6.07
CA LEU A 32 20.86 -25.19 -6.45
C LEU A 32 21.86 -25.45 -5.32
N PRO A 33 23.07 -25.98 -5.59
CA PRO A 33 24.09 -25.92 -4.57
C PRO A 33 24.10 -24.48 -4.11
N ALA A 34 24.11 -24.24 -2.80
CA ALA A 34 24.21 -22.90 -2.23
C ALA A 34 25.58 -22.33 -2.62
N GLY A 35 25.73 -22.00 -3.91
CA GLY A 35 26.86 -21.33 -4.47
C GLY A 35 26.83 -19.94 -3.88
N SER A 36 28.02 -19.41 -3.62
CA SER A 36 28.22 -18.04 -3.14
C SER A 36 27.33 -17.03 -3.86
N GLN A 37 27.08 -17.21 -5.16
CA GLN A 37 26.26 -16.32 -5.98
C GLN A 37 24.78 -16.25 -5.56
N VAL A 38 24.11 -17.39 -5.31
CA VAL A 38 22.68 -17.41 -4.92
C VAL A 38 22.52 -16.78 -3.55
N TRP A 39 23.47 -17.05 -2.65
CA TRP A 39 23.49 -16.47 -1.32
C TRP A 39 23.68 -14.94 -1.36
N SER A 40 24.65 -14.46 -2.13
CA SER A 40 24.86 -13.02 -2.33
C SER A 40 23.62 -12.33 -2.93
N LEU A 41 22.98 -12.97 -3.92
CA LEU A 41 21.75 -12.46 -4.52
C LEU A 41 20.61 -12.39 -3.50
N LEU A 42 20.46 -13.40 -2.64
CA LEU A 42 19.45 -13.43 -1.59
C LEU A 42 19.69 -12.32 -0.57
N LEU A 43 20.93 -12.12 -0.11
CA LEU A 43 21.27 -11.05 0.83
C LEU A 43 21.03 -9.66 0.23
N LEU A 44 21.40 -9.45 -1.03
CA LEU A 44 21.13 -8.19 -1.73
C LEU A 44 19.62 -7.94 -1.86
N THR A 45 18.86 -8.96 -2.26
CA THR A 45 17.40 -8.88 -2.37
C THR A 45 16.77 -8.56 -1.02
N TRP A 46 17.21 -9.23 0.04
CA TRP A 46 16.73 -8.99 1.40
C TRP A 46 16.99 -7.56 1.87
N LEU A 47 18.19 -7.02 1.62
CA LEU A 47 18.54 -5.63 1.91
C LEU A 47 17.62 -4.65 1.16
N LEU A 48 17.46 -4.85 -0.15
CA LEU A 48 16.64 -3.97 -0.99
C LEU A 48 15.15 -4.02 -0.61
N LEU A 49 14.63 -5.19 -0.27
CA LEU A 49 13.27 -5.34 0.26
C LEU A 49 13.12 -4.60 1.60
N GLY A 50 14.13 -4.67 2.49
CA GLY A 50 14.14 -3.92 3.74
C GLY A 50 14.09 -2.41 3.54
N ILE A 51 14.84 -1.88 2.58
CA ILE A 51 14.81 -0.46 2.21
C ILE A 51 13.42 -0.08 1.67
N GLY A 52 12.90 -0.84 0.70
CA GLY A 52 11.58 -0.58 0.11
C GLY A 52 10.45 -0.64 1.15
N TYR A 53 10.48 -1.64 2.03
CA TYR A 53 9.50 -1.81 3.10
C TYR A 53 9.55 -0.65 4.10
N SER A 54 10.74 -0.22 4.50
CA SER A 54 10.92 0.95 5.36
C SER A 54 10.40 2.24 4.72
N ALA A 55 10.64 2.42 3.41
CA ALA A 55 10.14 3.55 2.64
C ALA A 55 8.60 3.58 2.51
N VAL A 56 7.93 2.42 2.53
CA VAL A 56 6.47 2.32 2.60
C VAL A 56 5.96 2.62 4.01
N GLN A 57 6.56 2.03 5.04
CA GLN A 57 6.07 2.16 6.42
C GLN A 57 6.25 3.56 7.01
N THR A 58 7.38 4.21 6.77
CA THR A 58 7.74 5.52 7.36
C THR A 58 6.67 6.61 7.12
N PRO A 59 6.15 6.81 5.89
CA PRO A 59 5.08 7.77 5.65
C PRO A 59 3.68 7.25 6.04
N SER A 60 3.47 5.95 6.27
CA SER A 60 2.13 5.38 6.51
C SER A 60 1.42 6.01 7.72
N GLY A 61 2.13 6.17 8.84
CA GLY A 61 1.54 6.83 10.02
C GLY A 61 1.23 8.31 9.81
N ARG A 62 2.02 9.01 8.99
CA ARG A 62 1.75 10.41 8.61
C ARG A 62 0.53 10.50 7.70
N LEU A 63 0.42 9.56 6.75
CA LEU A 63 -0.72 9.43 5.85
C LEU A 63 -2.03 9.23 6.63
N LEU A 64 -2.06 8.31 7.59
CA LEU A 64 -3.25 8.08 8.40
C LEU A 64 -3.68 9.32 9.20
N ARG A 65 -2.70 10.03 9.80
CA ARG A 65 -2.99 11.23 10.60
C ARG A 65 -3.52 12.41 9.79
N ARG A 66 -3.10 12.56 8.53
CA ARG A 66 -3.62 13.61 7.64
C ARG A 66 -5.01 13.28 7.09
N SER A 67 -5.40 12.01 7.12
CA SER A 67 -6.67 11.52 6.56
C SER A 67 -7.75 11.28 7.61
N ALA A 68 -7.55 11.71 8.85
CA ALA A 68 -8.48 11.52 9.96
C ALA A 68 -8.43 12.67 10.96
N GLN A 69 -9.60 13.06 11.47
CA GLN A 69 -9.71 14.02 12.57
C GLN A 69 -9.07 13.47 13.84
N ALA A 70 -8.70 14.35 14.77
CA ALA A 70 -7.99 13.96 15.99
C ALA A 70 -8.73 12.89 16.82
N ALA A 71 -10.07 12.97 16.86
CA ALA A 71 -10.93 12.03 17.57
C ALA A 71 -10.97 10.62 16.92
N ASP A 72 -10.88 10.54 15.58
CA ASP A 72 -11.04 9.29 14.83
C ASP A 72 -9.71 8.54 14.59
N ARG A 73 -8.57 9.20 14.83
CA ARG A 73 -7.23 8.60 14.65
C ARG A 73 -7.09 7.23 15.30
N PRO A 74 -7.50 6.99 16.56
CA PRO A 74 -7.38 5.66 17.17
C PRO A 74 -8.09 4.56 16.38
N ALA A 75 -9.29 4.83 15.88
CA ALA A 75 -10.06 3.86 15.08
C ALA A 75 -9.39 3.57 13.73
N VAL A 76 -8.89 4.61 13.04
CA VAL A 76 -8.19 4.46 11.75
C VAL A 76 -6.88 3.69 11.90
N PHE A 77 -6.11 3.95 12.96
CA PHE A 77 -4.90 3.16 13.27
C PHE A 77 -5.23 1.71 13.63
N ALA A 78 -6.30 1.46 14.38
CA ALA A 78 -6.76 0.11 14.68
C ALA A 78 -7.19 -0.65 13.41
N ALA A 79 -7.91 0.01 12.51
CA ALA A 79 -8.30 -0.57 11.22
C ALA A 79 -7.07 -0.92 10.35
N GLN A 80 -6.06 -0.04 10.29
CA GLN A 80 -4.82 -0.31 9.57
C GLN A 80 -4.01 -1.46 10.18
N PHE A 81 -3.96 -1.53 11.51
CA PHE A 81 -3.36 -2.65 12.23
C PHE A 81 -4.08 -3.97 11.92
N ALA A 82 -5.41 -4.00 12.00
CA ALA A 82 -6.19 -5.19 11.70
C ALA A 82 -6.02 -5.63 10.23
N LEU A 83 -6.04 -4.68 9.29
CA LEU A 83 -5.84 -4.94 7.87
C LEU A 83 -4.45 -5.52 7.58
N SER A 84 -3.39 -4.98 8.19
CA SER A 84 -2.03 -5.52 8.00
C SER A 84 -1.90 -6.95 8.52
N HIS A 85 -2.56 -7.27 9.65
CA HIS A 85 -2.60 -8.62 10.20
C HIS A 85 -3.42 -9.57 9.34
N ALA A 86 -4.55 -9.13 8.79
CA ALA A 86 -5.32 -9.91 7.84
C ALA A 86 -4.48 -10.24 6.59
N CYS A 87 -3.72 -9.27 6.08
CA CYS A 87 -2.78 -9.50 4.98
C CYS A 87 -1.69 -10.52 5.35
N TRP A 88 -1.12 -10.45 6.55
CA TRP A 88 -0.14 -11.45 7.03
C TRP A 88 -0.76 -12.83 7.19
N LEU A 89 -1.97 -12.91 7.74
CA LEU A 89 -2.70 -14.17 7.92
C LEU A 89 -2.91 -14.90 6.59
N VAL A 90 -3.10 -14.16 5.49
CA VAL A 90 -3.23 -14.74 4.13
C VAL A 90 -1.87 -15.05 3.51
N THR A 91 -0.94 -14.08 3.54
CA THR A 91 0.32 -14.17 2.80
C THR A 91 1.32 -15.15 3.40
N TYR A 92 1.30 -15.37 4.73
CA TYR A 92 2.22 -16.31 5.38
C TYR A 92 1.91 -17.78 5.03
N PRO A 93 0.67 -18.29 5.17
CA PRO A 93 0.32 -19.62 4.67
C PRO A 93 0.55 -19.77 3.17
N LEU A 94 0.24 -18.73 2.39
CA LEU A 94 0.47 -18.74 0.94
C LEU A 94 1.97 -18.88 0.61
N ALA A 95 2.84 -18.16 1.32
CA ALA A 95 4.29 -18.26 1.15
C ALA A 95 4.81 -19.65 1.52
N GLY A 96 4.33 -20.21 2.63
CA GLY A 96 4.68 -21.56 3.06
C GLY A 96 4.24 -22.63 2.06
N TRP A 97 3.00 -22.54 1.59
CA TRP A 97 2.43 -23.49 0.62
C TRP A 97 3.12 -23.40 -0.74
N LEU A 98 3.27 -22.21 -1.31
CA LEU A 98 3.96 -22.02 -2.59
C LEU A 98 5.45 -22.39 -2.48
N GLY A 99 6.12 -22.00 -1.39
CA GLY A 99 7.53 -22.33 -1.16
C GLY A 99 7.79 -23.83 -0.99
N ALA A 100 6.81 -24.61 -0.50
CA ALA A 100 6.90 -26.06 -0.38
C ALA A 100 6.55 -26.81 -1.67
N THR A 101 5.80 -26.18 -2.58
CA THR A 101 5.24 -26.86 -3.77
C THR A 101 5.87 -26.41 -5.09
N LEU A 102 6.40 -25.19 -5.16
CA LEU A 102 6.94 -24.57 -6.37
C LEU A 102 8.42 -24.20 -6.21
N PRO A 103 9.17 -24.11 -7.31
CA PRO A 103 10.53 -23.56 -7.30
C PRO A 103 10.54 -22.12 -6.75
N LEU A 104 11.60 -21.76 -6.03
CA LEU A 104 11.76 -20.44 -5.41
C LEU A 104 11.58 -19.28 -6.41
N ALA A 105 12.04 -19.45 -7.66
CA ALA A 105 11.88 -18.47 -8.73
C ALA A 105 10.40 -18.20 -9.05
N VAL A 106 9.58 -19.26 -9.11
CA VAL A 106 8.13 -19.16 -9.39
C VAL A 106 7.41 -18.53 -8.20
N THR A 107 7.76 -18.94 -6.97
CA THR A 107 7.21 -18.34 -5.75
C THR A 107 7.51 -16.84 -5.67
N ALA A 108 8.76 -16.43 -5.93
CA ALA A 108 9.14 -15.02 -5.97
C ALA A 108 8.37 -14.23 -7.06
N LEU A 109 8.15 -14.83 -8.24
CA LEU A 109 7.35 -14.22 -9.30
C LEU A 109 5.88 -14.05 -8.89
N ALA A 110 5.30 -15.05 -8.22
CA ALA A 110 3.92 -14.97 -7.72
C ALA A 110 3.74 -13.82 -6.71
N PHE A 111 4.68 -13.66 -5.78
CA PHE A 111 4.65 -12.53 -4.83
C PHE A 111 4.94 -11.17 -5.48
N SER A 112 5.77 -11.15 -6.54
CA SER A 112 5.96 -9.95 -7.37
C SER A 112 4.63 -9.53 -8.03
N ALA A 113 3.93 -10.48 -8.66
CA ALA A 113 2.62 -10.23 -9.27
C ALA A 113 1.58 -9.76 -8.24
N LEU A 114 1.54 -10.38 -7.06
CA LEU A 114 0.67 -9.96 -5.96
C LEU A 114 0.96 -8.52 -5.52
N THR A 115 2.25 -8.15 -5.45
CA THR A 115 2.68 -6.78 -5.10
C THR A 115 2.19 -5.76 -6.15
N PHE A 116 2.31 -6.08 -7.43
CA PHE A 116 1.80 -5.21 -8.50
C PHE A 116 0.27 -5.12 -8.51
N ALA A 117 -0.44 -6.23 -8.27
CA ALA A 117 -1.89 -6.22 -8.16
C ALA A 117 -2.35 -5.31 -7.01
N ALA A 118 -1.72 -5.41 -5.84
CA ALA A 118 -1.99 -4.53 -4.71
C ALA A 118 -1.66 -3.06 -5.01
N LEU A 119 -0.58 -2.80 -5.75
CA LEU A 119 -0.21 -1.45 -6.20
C LEU A 119 -1.28 -0.86 -7.13
N VAL A 120 -1.79 -1.64 -8.08
CA VAL A 120 -2.87 -1.23 -8.98
C VAL A 120 -4.14 -0.91 -8.18
N VAL A 121 -4.54 -1.78 -7.25
CA VAL A 121 -5.68 -1.53 -6.37
C VAL A 121 -5.48 -0.24 -5.58
N ALA A 122 -4.30 -0.03 -4.99
CA ALA A 122 -3.99 1.19 -4.26
C ALA A 122 -4.07 2.45 -5.13
N ALA A 123 -3.58 2.38 -6.38
CA ALA A 123 -3.64 3.51 -7.31
C ALA A 123 -5.08 3.82 -7.80
N GLN A 124 -5.95 2.81 -7.88
CA GLN A 124 -7.36 2.98 -8.23
C GLN A 124 -8.19 3.53 -7.07
N VAL A 125 -7.95 3.02 -5.86
CA VAL A 125 -8.68 3.42 -4.64
C VAL A 125 -8.19 4.76 -4.09
N TRP A 126 -6.95 5.15 -4.38
CA TRP A 126 -6.36 6.41 -3.91
C TRP A 126 -5.91 7.31 -5.07
N PRO A 127 -6.84 8.02 -5.74
CA PRO A 127 -6.50 8.95 -6.81
C PRO A 127 -5.61 10.09 -6.30
N ALA A 128 -4.55 10.42 -7.04
CA ALA A 128 -3.63 11.51 -6.67
C ALA A 128 -4.23 12.92 -6.82
N ALA A 129 -5.45 13.04 -7.35
CA ALA A 129 -6.09 14.30 -7.72
C ALA A 129 -7.21 14.71 -6.74
N ASP A 130 -6.98 14.52 -5.45
CA ASP A 130 -7.79 15.17 -4.42
C ASP A 130 -7.11 16.49 -4.05
N ALA A 131 -7.79 17.60 -4.37
CA ALA A 131 -7.37 18.91 -3.92
C ALA A 131 -7.36 18.91 -2.39
N GLU A 132 -6.22 19.29 -1.80
CA GLU A 132 -5.98 19.29 -0.36
C GLU A 132 -6.93 20.23 0.40
N THR A 133 -7.54 21.18 -0.32
CA THR A 133 -8.65 22.03 0.10
C THR A 133 -9.76 21.95 -0.94
N GLN A 134 -10.97 21.61 -0.50
CA GLN A 134 -12.15 21.56 -1.38
C GLN A 134 -13.18 22.59 -0.95
N VAL A 135 -13.59 23.44 -1.91
CA VAL A 135 -14.71 24.37 -1.72
C VAL A 135 -16.00 23.56 -1.74
N HIS A 136 -16.79 23.66 -0.67
CA HIS A 136 -18.11 23.02 -0.58
C HIS A 136 -19.10 23.90 0.21
N SER A 137 -20.40 23.57 0.12
CA SER A 137 -21.46 24.24 0.87
C SER A 137 -22.22 23.26 1.77
N HIS A 138 -22.66 23.77 2.93
CA HIS A 138 -23.58 23.07 3.85
C HIS A 138 -24.89 23.85 3.94
N ASP A 139 -25.73 23.72 2.91
CA ASP A 139 -27.04 24.39 2.86
C ASP A 139 -28.05 23.79 3.86
N ASP A 140 -27.72 22.62 4.41
CA ASP A 140 -28.47 21.86 5.40
C ASP A 140 -28.16 22.25 6.86
N LEU A 141 -27.03 22.92 7.10
CA LEU A 141 -26.67 23.41 8.43
C LEU A 141 -27.33 24.75 8.73
N PRO A 142 -27.75 25.00 9.99
CA PRO A 142 -28.17 26.33 10.43
C PRO A 142 -27.10 27.40 10.19
N PRO A 143 -27.44 28.65 9.83
CA PRO A 143 -26.45 29.71 9.56
C PRO A 143 -25.52 30.05 10.73
N ASP A 144 -25.92 29.74 11.95
CA ASP A 144 -25.18 29.95 13.21
C ASP A 144 -24.38 28.71 13.65
N HIS A 145 -24.34 27.66 12.83
CA HIS A 145 -23.63 26.43 13.17
C HIS A 145 -22.12 26.71 13.34
N PRO A 146 -21.46 26.20 14.40
CA PRO A 146 -20.04 26.46 14.67
C PRO A 146 -19.09 26.13 13.51
N HIS A 147 -19.49 25.19 12.65
CA HIS A 147 -18.74 24.81 11.45
C HIS A 147 -18.72 25.88 10.34
N LEU A 148 -19.68 26.82 10.35
CA LEU A 148 -19.82 27.91 9.37
C LEU A 148 -19.21 29.24 9.84
N VAL A 149 -18.53 29.28 10.99
CA VAL A 149 -18.01 30.52 11.59
C VAL A 149 -17.04 31.28 10.68
N GLU A 150 -16.31 30.56 9.82
CA GLU A 150 -15.37 31.15 8.84
C GLU A 150 -15.91 31.08 7.39
N ALA A 151 -17.18 30.68 7.21
CA ALA A 151 -17.80 30.51 5.90
C ALA A 151 -18.37 31.83 5.33
N ASP A 152 -18.33 31.98 4.01
CA ASP A 152 -19.09 33.00 3.28
C ASP A 152 -20.53 32.48 3.07
N GLY A 153 -21.36 32.69 4.09
CA GLY A 153 -22.69 32.08 4.19
C GLY A 153 -22.58 30.58 4.49
N HIS A 154 -23.02 29.74 3.56
CA HIS A 154 -22.91 28.28 3.68
C HIS A 154 -21.68 27.71 2.95
N ARG A 155 -20.90 28.54 2.23
CA ARG A 155 -19.74 28.12 1.44
C ARG A 155 -18.43 28.37 2.17
N HIS A 156 -17.56 27.36 2.20
CA HIS A 156 -16.22 27.47 2.77
C HIS A 156 -15.30 26.41 2.15
N ASP A 157 -14.00 26.53 2.45
CA ASP A 157 -12.97 25.59 2.03
C ASP A 157 -12.11 25.16 3.20
N HIS A 158 -11.85 23.86 3.29
CA HIS A 158 -10.90 23.29 4.22
C HIS A 158 -10.44 21.92 3.71
N ALA A 159 -9.48 21.32 4.41
CA ALA A 159 -9.06 19.96 4.11
C ALA A 159 -10.22 19.00 4.34
N PHE A 160 -10.68 18.36 3.26
CA PHE A 160 -11.82 17.47 3.30
C PHE A 160 -11.41 16.13 3.93
N VAL A 161 -12.05 15.77 5.03
CA VAL A 161 -11.84 14.52 5.78
C VAL A 161 -13.21 13.90 6.01
N ILE A 162 -13.33 12.58 5.85
CA ILE A 162 -14.60 11.90 6.12
C ILE A 162 -14.87 11.91 7.63
N ASP A 163 -15.96 12.55 8.03
CA ASP A 163 -16.42 12.71 9.41
C ASP A 163 -17.97 12.77 9.47
N ASP A 164 -18.51 13.16 10.62
CA ASP A 164 -19.96 13.23 10.86
C ASP A 164 -20.68 14.24 9.94
N LEU A 165 -20.00 15.32 9.54
CA LEU A 165 -20.54 16.34 8.62
C LEU A 165 -20.21 15.99 7.15
N HIS A 166 -19.15 15.22 6.92
CA HIS A 166 -18.63 14.87 5.60
C HIS A 166 -18.62 13.36 5.39
N THR A 167 -19.78 12.72 5.34
CA THR A 167 -19.85 11.24 5.27
C THR A 167 -19.42 10.65 3.92
N ARG A 168 -19.29 11.48 2.88
CA ARG A 168 -18.95 11.05 1.51
C ARG A 168 -18.06 12.08 0.84
N TRP A 169 -17.12 11.60 0.03
CA TRP A 169 -16.38 12.48 -0.87
C TRP A 169 -17.35 13.15 -1.86
N PRO A 170 -17.20 14.45 -2.12
CA PRO A 170 -17.99 15.13 -3.13
C PRO A 170 -17.71 14.49 -4.49
N SER A 171 -18.76 14.17 -5.22
CA SER A 171 -18.64 13.69 -6.60
C SER A 171 -18.00 14.79 -7.44
N ARG A 172 -16.93 14.47 -8.20
CA ARG A 172 -16.35 15.40 -9.17
C ARG A 172 -17.47 15.96 -10.04
N ALA A 173 -17.63 17.27 -10.06
CA ALA A 173 -18.44 17.91 -11.09
C ALA A 173 -17.78 17.56 -12.43
N ASN A 174 -18.51 16.83 -13.28
CA ASN A 174 -18.11 16.53 -14.65
C ASN A 174 -17.97 17.81 -15.48
#